data_AF-A0A1A2DVW2-F1
#
_entry.id   AF-A0A1A2DVW2-F1
#
_cell.length_a   1.000
_cell.length_b   1.000
_cell.length_c   1.000
_cell.angle_alpha   90.00
_cell.angle_beta   90.00
_cell.angle_gamma   90.00
#
_symmetry.space_group_name_H-M   'P 1'
#
loop_
_entity.id
_entity.type
_entity.pdbx_description
1 polymer ?
#
loop_
_entity_poly.entity_id
_entity_poly.type
_entity_poly.pdbx_seq_one_letter_code
_entity_poly.pdbx_strand_id
1 'polypeptide(L)'
;MSATKAELRASILVARRALPAHEHDTEAYALTEHVSALVSTETTVCAYVPVGSEPGSPEMIDALHRHGVRVLLPVALYDVSGIPQPLQWGEYVPGELTEGRFGLREPGGPRLEPETISLATTLLIPALAVDRGGARLGRGAGFYDRSLRLASRSARLVAVVRDDELVDRLPTEPHDVSMTHALTPRRGFVALDRAAGPGMTHAT
;
A
#
# COMPACT_ATOMS: atom_id res chain seq x y z
N MET A 1 -19.47 -13.96 -17.37
CA MET A 1 -19.71 -13.04 -16.25
C MET A 1 -18.35 -12.65 -15.68
N SER A 2 -18.10 -11.37 -15.41
CA SER A 2 -16.85 -10.95 -14.77
C SER A 2 -16.86 -11.39 -13.30
N ALA A 3 -15.73 -11.90 -12.79
CA ALA A 3 -15.61 -12.25 -11.38
C ALA A 3 -15.87 -11.03 -10.48
N THR A 4 -16.55 -11.25 -9.35
CA THR A 4 -16.82 -10.25 -8.33
C THR A 4 -15.55 -9.91 -7.55
N LYS A 5 -15.51 -8.74 -6.89
CA LYS A 5 -14.40 -8.38 -5.97
C LYS A 5 -14.18 -9.47 -4.90
N ALA A 6 -15.23 -10.12 -4.41
CA ALA A 6 -15.11 -11.16 -3.38
C ALA A 6 -14.42 -12.43 -3.92
N GLU A 7 -14.79 -12.90 -5.10
CA GLU A 7 -14.18 -14.08 -5.75
C GLU A 7 -12.70 -13.83 -6.08
N LEU A 8 -12.38 -12.62 -6.57
CA LEU A 8 -10.99 -12.22 -6.82
C LEU A 8 -10.17 -12.23 -5.53
N ARG A 9 -10.68 -11.66 -4.43
CA ARG A 9 -9.99 -11.69 -3.13
C ARG A 9 -9.73 -13.12 -2.67
N ALA A 10 -10.74 -13.99 -2.76
CA ALA A 10 -10.63 -15.37 -2.31
C ALA A 10 -9.55 -16.14 -3.10
N SER A 11 -9.58 -16.05 -4.43
CA SER A 11 -8.60 -16.73 -5.30
C SER A 11 -7.17 -16.27 -5.04
N ILE A 12 -6.92 -14.97 -4.95
CA ILE A 12 -5.58 -14.42 -4.65
C ILE A 12 -5.09 -14.89 -3.28
N LEU A 13 -5.95 -14.81 -2.26
CA LEU A 13 -5.57 -15.26 -0.91
C LEU A 13 -5.25 -16.76 -0.85
N VAL A 14 -5.92 -17.59 -1.65
CA VAL A 14 -5.56 -19.01 -1.80
C VAL A 14 -4.20 -19.17 -2.46
N ALA A 15 -3.96 -18.49 -3.58
CA ALA A 15 -2.68 -18.55 -4.29
C ALA A 15 -1.51 -18.11 -3.39
N ARG A 16 -1.67 -16.99 -2.68
CA ARG A 16 -0.66 -16.47 -1.74
C ARG A 16 -0.34 -17.43 -0.59
N ARG A 17 -1.32 -18.19 -0.10
CA ARG A 17 -1.09 -19.18 0.98
C ARG A 17 -0.39 -20.44 0.48
N ALA A 18 -0.51 -20.74 -0.82
CA ALA A 18 0.15 -21.89 -1.43
C ALA A 18 1.58 -21.56 -1.88
N LEU A 19 1.98 -20.28 -1.87
CA LEU A 19 3.32 -19.86 -2.28
C LEU A 19 4.38 -20.42 -1.31
N PRO A 20 5.42 -21.11 -1.81
CA PRO A 20 6.52 -21.58 -0.98
C PRO A 20 7.28 -20.44 -0.31
N ALA A 21 7.78 -20.67 0.91
CA ALA A 21 8.51 -19.66 1.68
C ALA A 21 9.72 -19.08 0.93
N HIS A 22 10.50 -19.92 0.25
CA HIS A 22 11.67 -19.47 -0.50
C HIS A 22 11.32 -18.53 -1.68
N GLU A 23 10.16 -18.72 -2.31
CA GLU A 23 9.67 -17.82 -3.35
C GLU A 23 9.23 -16.49 -2.73
N HIS A 24 8.50 -16.53 -1.61
CA HIS A 24 8.14 -15.33 -0.84
C HIS A 24 9.38 -14.52 -0.42
N ASP A 25 10.41 -15.19 0.10
CA ASP A 25 11.66 -14.54 0.53
C ASP A 25 12.40 -13.90 -0.65
N THR A 26 12.43 -14.59 -1.80
CA THR A 26 13.02 -14.05 -3.04
C THR A 26 12.26 -12.83 -3.54
N GLU A 27 10.93 -12.88 -3.53
CA GLU A 27 10.08 -11.75 -3.90
C GLU A 27 10.28 -10.57 -2.94
N ALA A 28 10.32 -10.82 -1.64
CA ALA A 28 10.52 -9.80 -0.61
C ALA A 28 11.88 -9.12 -0.74
N TYR A 29 12.94 -9.88 -1.00
CA TYR A 29 14.27 -9.34 -1.26
C TYR A 29 14.27 -8.41 -2.48
N ALA A 30 13.68 -8.85 -3.60
CA ALA A 30 13.58 -8.03 -4.80
C ALA A 30 12.80 -6.73 -4.56
N LEU A 31 11.69 -6.79 -3.83
CA LEU A 31 10.90 -5.60 -3.46
C LEU A 31 11.70 -4.62 -2.60
N THR A 32 12.51 -5.10 -1.66
CA THR A 32 13.41 -4.25 -0.84
C THR A 32 14.43 -3.52 -1.70
N GLU A 33 15.06 -4.20 -2.65
CA GLU A 33 16.03 -3.59 -3.58
C GLU A 33 15.36 -2.50 -4.42
N HIS A 34 14.19 -2.79 -4.99
CA HIS A 34 13.45 -1.83 -5.80
C HIS A 34 13.04 -0.59 -5.03
N VAL A 35 12.57 -0.74 -3.79
CA VAL A 35 12.17 0.41 -2.95
C VAL A 35 13.37 1.30 -2.64
N SER A 36 14.49 0.70 -2.24
CA SER A 36 15.73 1.40 -1.91
C SER A 36 16.27 2.22 -3.09
N ALA A 37 16.13 1.71 -4.32
CA ALA A 37 16.59 2.39 -5.52
C ALA A 37 15.76 3.63 -5.91
N LEU A 38 14.55 3.82 -5.36
CA LEU A 38 13.60 4.84 -5.82
C LEU A 38 13.45 6.03 -4.87
N VAL A 39 13.88 5.86 -3.62
CA VAL A 39 13.74 6.88 -2.59
C VAL A 39 15.01 7.70 -2.47
N SER A 40 14.85 8.98 -2.17
CA SER A 40 15.97 9.83 -1.78
C SER A 40 15.93 10.08 -0.28
N THR A 41 17.11 10.37 0.27
CA THR A 41 17.25 10.94 1.61
C THR A 41 16.33 12.16 1.76
N GLU A 42 15.85 12.42 2.98
CA GLU A 42 14.97 13.56 3.32
C GLU A 42 13.54 13.49 2.77
N THR A 43 13.13 12.37 2.17
CA THR A 43 11.72 12.15 1.81
C THR A 43 10.93 11.54 2.96
N THR A 44 9.62 11.77 2.97
CA THR A 44 8.67 11.02 3.79
C THR A 44 7.97 9.96 2.94
N VAL A 45 7.92 8.73 3.45
CA VAL A 45 7.24 7.59 2.83
C VAL A 45 6.24 7.00 3.81
N CYS A 46 4.99 6.84 3.39
CA CYS A 46 4.07 5.95 4.10
C CYS A 46 4.29 4.52 3.62
N ALA A 47 4.51 3.60 4.55
CA ALA A 47 4.66 2.18 4.26
C ALA A 47 3.62 1.35 5.03
N TYR A 48 3.72 0.04 4.99
CA TYR A 48 2.97 -0.88 5.84
C TYR A 48 3.92 -1.96 6.35
N VAL A 49 3.61 -2.57 7.49
CA VAL A 49 4.31 -3.77 7.96
C VAL A 49 3.64 -4.98 7.31
N PRO A 50 4.31 -5.70 6.40
CA PRO A 50 3.72 -6.87 5.74
C PRO A 50 3.34 -7.94 6.77
N VAL A 51 2.15 -8.50 6.64
CA VAL A 51 1.68 -9.60 7.50
C VAL A 51 1.22 -10.81 6.70
N GLY A 52 1.46 -12.00 7.24
CA GLY A 52 1.11 -13.27 6.61
C GLY A 52 1.77 -13.40 5.24
N SER A 53 0.96 -13.58 4.19
CA SER A 53 1.43 -13.78 2.81
C SER A 53 1.41 -12.51 1.96
N GLU A 54 1.38 -11.34 2.59
CA GLU A 54 1.53 -10.06 1.88
C GLU A 54 2.90 -9.97 1.21
N PRO A 55 2.99 -9.29 0.04
CA PRO A 55 4.27 -9.02 -0.59
C PRO A 55 5.16 -8.18 0.32
N GLY A 56 6.46 -8.46 0.30
CA GLY A 56 7.45 -7.74 1.08
C GLY A 56 7.71 -8.35 2.46
N SER A 57 8.62 -7.72 3.18
CA SER A 57 8.97 -8.05 4.55
C SER A 57 9.26 -6.77 5.36
N PRO A 58 9.40 -6.85 6.69
CA PRO A 58 9.85 -5.72 7.50
C PRO A 58 11.16 -5.09 7.02
N GLU A 59 12.02 -5.87 6.36
CA GLU A 59 13.29 -5.40 5.78
C GLU A 59 13.10 -4.26 4.77
N MET A 60 11.96 -4.19 4.08
CA MET A 60 11.64 -3.06 3.18
C MET A 60 11.57 -1.73 3.95
N ILE A 61 11.04 -1.76 5.17
CA ILE A 61 10.89 -0.60 6.05
C ILE A 61 12.26 -0.24 6.64
N ASP A 62 13.01 -1.25 7.08
CA ASP A 62 14.37 -1.08 7.59
C ASP A 62 15.28 -0.46 6.52
N ALA A 63 15.19 -0.92 5.27
CA ALA A 63 15.98 -0.38 4.18
C ALA A 63 15.65 1.09 3.90
N LEU A 64 14.37 1.45 3.82
CA LEU A 64 13.94 2.85 3.72
C LEU A 64 14.54 3.72 4.83
N HIS A 65 14.43 3.25 6.07
CA HIS A 65 14.95 3.98 7.23
C HIS A 65 16.48 4.16 7.15
N ARG A 66 17.23 3.11 6.78
CA ARG A 66 18.69 3.19 6.58
C ARG A 66 19.10 4.17 5.47
N HIS A 67 18.23 4.39 4.49
CA HIS A 67 18.40 5.41 3.46
C HIS A 67 18.05 6.84 3.92
N GLY A 68 17.80 7.07 5.21
CA GLY A 68 17.48 8.39 5.75
C GLY A 68 16.09 8.88 5.34
N VAL A 69 15.19 7.96 4.99
CA VAL A 69 13.79 8.26 4.72
C VAL A 69 13.02 8.28 6.05
N ARG A 70 12.18 9.30 6.22
CA ARG A 70 11.20 9.31 7.30
C ARG A 70 10.05 8.36 6.94
N VAL A 71 9.92 7.25 7.66
CA VAL A 71 8.89 6.25 7.37
C VAL A 71 7.72 6.38 8.33
N LEU A 72 6.51 6.52 7.77
CA LEU A 72 5.25 6.54 8.52
C LEU A 72 4.52 5.22 8.34
N LEU A 73 4.14 4.60 9.45
CA LEU A 73 3.40 3.33 9.47
C LEU A 73 1.96 3.55 9.94
N PRO A 74 1.00 2.79 9.39
CA PRO A 74 -0.41 2.98 9.65
C PRO A 74 -0.80 2.38 11.00
N VAL A 75 -1.73 3.07 11.67
CA VAL A 75 -2.42 2.62 12.89
C VAL A 75 -3.91 2.53 12.58
N ALA A 76 -4.47 1.32 12.68
CA ALA A 76 -5.84 1.04 12.26
C ALA A 76 -6.84 1.22 13.40
N LEU A 77 -7.71 2.23 13.30
CA LEU A 77 -8.70 2.57 14.32
C LEU A 77 -10.13 2.26 13.91
N TYR A 78 -10.96 2.02 14.90
CA TYR A 78 -12.38 1.79 14.76
C TYR A 78 -13.10 2.76 15.69
N ASP A 79 -14.26 3.27 15.27
CA ASP A 79 -15.12 3.98 16.21
C ASP A 79 -15.81 3.03 17.20
N VAL A 80 -16.61 3.61 18.08
CA VAL A 80 -17.39 2.88 19.09
C VAL A 80 -18.36 1.86 18.50
N SER A 81 -18.74 2.00 17.23
CA SER A 81 -19.63 1.09 16.51
C SER A 81 -18.86 0.01 15.73
N GLY A 82 -17.52 0.00 15.83
CA GLY A 82 -16.68 -0.92 15.09
C GLY A 82 -16.51 -0.56 13.61
N ILE A 83 -16.85 0.68 13.21
CA ILE A 83 -16.65 1.14 11.84
C ILE A 83 -15.20 1.61 11.71
N PRO A 84 -14.44 1.07 10.73
CA PRO A 84 -13.06 1.47 10.52
C PRO A 84 -12.96 2.95 10.11
N GLN A 85 -12.00 3.66 10.71
CA GLN A 85 -11.75 5.08 10.54
C GLN A 85 -10.63 5.34 9.50
N PRO A 86 -10.34 6.59 9.10
CA PRO A 86 -9.06 6.91 8.47
C PRO A 86 -7.89 6.42 9.32
N LEU A 87 -6.81 5.99 8.67
CA LEU A 87 -5.60 5.56 9.34
C LEU A 87 -4.96 6.74 10.06
N GLN A 88 -4.59 6.53 11.31
CA GLN A 88 -3.58 7.36 11.96
C GLN A 88 -2.19 6.85 11.57
N TRP A 89 -1.17 7.64 11.88
CA TRP A 89 0.21 7.34 11.50
C TRP A 89 1.11 7.33 12.72
N GLY A 90 2.21 6.62 12.66
CA GLY A 90 3.30 6.78 13.61
C GLY A 90 4.62 6.64 12.89
N GLU A 91 5.63 7.33 13.39
CA GLU A 91 6.97 7.25 12.82
C GLU A 91 7.58 5.89 13.15
N TYR A 92 8.20 5.27 12.15
CA TYR A 92 8.90 4.02 12.34
C TYR A 92 10.22 4.25 13.07
N VAL A 93 10.41 3.52 14.16
CA VAL A 93 11.69 3.40 14.86
C VAL A 93 12.08 1.92 14.89
N PRO A 94 13.25 1.55 14.36
CA PRO A 94 13.71 0.15 14.36
C PRO A 94 13.67 -0.45 15.77
N GLY A 95 13.11 -1.65 15.88
CA GLY A 95 12.98 -2.36 17.16
C GLY A 95 11.81 -1.92 18.06
N GLU A 96 11.07 -0.86 17.72
CA GLU A 96 9.98 -0.32 18.56
C GLU A 96 8.57 -0.63 18.03
N LEU A 97 8.43 -1.60 17.13
CA LEU A 97 7.11 -2.08 16.72
C LEU A 97 6.44 -2.85 17.85
N THR A 98 5.16 -2.56 18.07
CA THR A 98 4.31 -3.20 19.07
C THR A 98 3.22 -4.05 18.41
N GLU A 99 2.63 -4.98 19.16
CA GLU A 99 1.50 -5.77 18.66
C GLU A 99 0.22 -4.92 18.61
N GLY A 100 -0.38 -4.83 17.42
CA GLY A 100 -1.67 -4.21 17.18
C GLY A 100 -2.80 -5.23 17.08
N ARG A 101 -4.00 -4.73 16.75
CA ARG A 101 -5.17 -5.59 16.56
C ARG A 101 -4.99 -6.48 15.33
N PHE A 102 -5.57 -7.69 15.35
CA PHE A 102 -5.56 -8.64 14.22
C PHE A 102 -4.16 -9.11 13.77
N GLY A 103 -3.19 -9.14 14.68
CA GLY A 103 -1.82 -9.57 14.37
C GLY A 103 -1.03 -8.55 13.56
N LEU A 104 -1.51 -7.30 13.48
CA LEU A 104 -0.76 -6.19 12.90
C LEU A 104 0.40 -5.80 13.82
N ARG A 105 1.41 -5.16 13.24
CA ARG A 105 2.51 -4.53 13.96
C ARG A 105 2.40 -3.03 13.77
N GLU A 106 2.35 -2.28 14.86
CA GLU A 106 2.12 -0.83 14.86
C GLU A 106 3.34 -0.09 15.44
N PRO A 107 3.61 1.16 15.02
CA PRO A 107 4.66 1.97 15.63
C PRO A 107 4.36 2.21 17.11
N GLY A 108 5.37 2.01 17.98
CA GLY A 108 5.24 2.22 19.43
C GLY A 108 5.26 3.69 19.88
N GLY A 109 5.68 4.60 18.99
CA GLY A 109 5.77 6.03 19.24
C GLY A 109 4.40 6.75 19.28
N PRO A 110 4.42 8.09 19.38
CA PRO A 110 3.20 8.89 19.41
C PRO A 110 2.39 8.72 18.12
N ARG A 111 1.07 8.70 18.27
CA ARG A 111 0.14 8.70 17.14
C ARG A 111 0.04 10.09 16.54
N LEU A 112 0.08 10.13 15.23
CA LEU A 112 -0.05 11.29 14.39
C LEU A 112 -1.41 11.24 13.68
N GLU A 113 -1.97 12.42 13.45
CA GLU A 113 -3.31 12.55 12.86
C GLU A 113 -3.37 12.04 11.41
N PRO A 114 -4.55 11.65 10.91
CA PRO A 114 -4.71 11.11 9.56
C PRO A 114 -4.15 11.99 8.45
N GLU A 115 -4.19 13.32 8.62
CA GLU A 115 -3.68 14.33 7.68
C GLU A 115 -2.16 14.27 7.49
N THR A 116 -1.43 13.62 8.40
CA THR A 116 0.03 13.44 8.30
C THR A 116 0.44 12.73 7.01
N ILE A 117 -0.44 11.89 6.45
CA ILE A 117 -0.25 11.24 5.15
C ILE A 117 0.04 12.23 4.02
N SER A 118 -0.42 13.50 4.13
CA SER A 118 -0.17 14.55 3.14
C SER A 118 1.31 14.94 3.02
N LEU A 119 2.13 14.65 4.03
CA LEU A 119 3.57 14.91 4.02
C LEU A 119 4.34 13.89 3.16
N ALA A 120 3.74 12.72 2.89
CA ALA A 120 4.41 11.66 2.16
C ALA A 120 4.48 11.97 0.66
N THR A 121 5.67 11.79 0.08
CA THR A 121 5.88 11.90 -1.37
C THR A 121 5.56 10.58 -2.08
N THR A 122 5.64 9.47 -1.35
CA THR A 122 5.34 8.12 -1.84
C THR A 122 4.59 7.34 -0.76
N LEU A 123 3.55 6.63 -1.16
CA LEU A 123 2.78 5.73 -0.32
C LEU A 123 2.89 4.31 -0.89
N LEU A 124 3.54 3.42 -0.14
CA LEU A 124 3.52 1.98 -0.41
C LEU A 124 2.25 1.39 0.22
N ILE A 125 1.35 0.92 -0.63
CA ILE A 125 -0.02 0.55 -0.25
C ILE A 125 -0.18 -0.97 -0.44
N PRO A 126 -0.56 -1.72 0.60
CA PRO A 126 -0.85 -3.13 0.46
C PRO A 126 -2.10 -3.31 -0.40
N ALA A 127 -2.02 -4.25 -1.33
CA ALA A 127 -3.11 -4.63 -2.21
C ALA A 127 -3.10 -6.14 -2.44
N LEU A 128 -4.25 -6.69 -2.84
CA LEU A 128 -4.37 -8.05 -3.37
C LEU A 128 -4.15 -8.05 -4.88
N ALA A 129 -4.60 -7.02 -5.57
CA ALA A 129 -4.33 -6.79 -6.97
C ALA A 129 -4.42 -5.30 -7.30
N VAL A 130 -3.80 -4.91 -8.40
CA VAL A 130 -3.95 -3.60 -9.03
C VAL A 130 -4.08 -3.80 -10.54
N ASP A 131 -4.87 -2.99 -11.23
CA ASP A 131 -4.94 -3.05 -12.68
C ASP A 131 -4.12 -1.95 -13.36
N ARG A 132 -3.99 -2.06 -14.69
CA ARG A 132 -3.28 -1.06 -15.51
C ARG A 132 -3.91 0.33 -15.47
N GLY A 133 -5.19 0.44 -15.13
CA GLY A 133 -5.91 1.71 -14.95
C GLY A 133 -5.74 2.34 -13.55
N GLY A 134 -5.04 1.65 -12.63
CA GLY A 134 -4.86 2.08 -11.25
C GLY A 134 -5.97 1.64 -10.29
N ALA A 135 -6.96 0.86 -10.71
CA ALA A 135 -7.94 0.30 -9.78
C ALA A 135 -7.23 -0.68 -8.83
N ARG A 136 -7.57 -0.60 -7.54
CA ARG A 136 -6.92 -1.40 -6.49
C ARG A 136 -7.93 -2.30 -5.80
N LEU A 137 -7.59 -3.58 -5.67
CA LEU A 137 -8.32 -4.53 -4.85
C LEU A 137 -7.64 -4.66 -3.48
N GLY A 138 -8.19 -4.01 -2.45
CA GLY A 138 -7.78 -4.22 -1.06
C GLY A 138 -8.52 -5.40 -0.39
N ARG A 139 -8.21 -5.67 0.88
CA ARG A 139 -8.86 -6.72 1.70
C ARG A 139 -10.34 -6.44 2.05
N GLY A 140 -10.85 -5.23 1.81
CA GLY A 140 -12.27 -4.89 1.95
C GLY A 140 -12.66 -4.10 3.20
N ALA A 141 -11.73 -3.80 4.12
CA ALA A 141 -12.02 -3.01 5.32
C ALA A 141 -12.14 -1.49 5.07
N GLY A 142 -11.73 -1.00 3.90
CA GLY A 142 -11.89 0.42 3.49
C GLY A 142 -10.95 1.44 4.15
N PHE A 143 -9.98 1.01 4.98
CA PHE A 143 -9.04 1.91 5.66
C PHE A 143 -8.31 2.85 4.69
N TYR A 144 -7.71 2.27 3.64
CA TYR A 144 -6.97 3.05 2.64
C TYR A 144 -7.90 3.92 1.79
N ASP A 145 -9.10 3.48 1.41
CA ASP A 145 -9.98 4.30 0.57
C ASP A 145 -10.49 5.56 1.29
N ARG A 146 -10.56 5.51 2.63
CA ARG A 146 -10.78 6.69 3.49
C ARG A 146 -9.53 7.56 3.63
N SER A 147 -8.36 6.94 3.84
CA SER A 147 -7.12 7.66 4.16
C SER A 147 -6.48 8.34 2.95
N LEU A 148 -6.53 7.69 1.78
CA LEU A 148 -5.87 8.15 0.55
C LEU A 148 -6.45 9.46 0.02
N ARG A 149 -7.65 9.86 0.47
CA ARG A 149 -8.26 11.17 0.17
C ARG A 149 -7.54 12.34 0.80
N LEU A 150 -6.79 12.07 1.88
CA LEU A 150 -6.00 13.06 2.61
C LEU A 150 -4.55 13.14 2.09
N ALA A 151 -4.14 12.22 1.20
CA ALA A 151 -2.80 12.22 0.62
C ALA A 151 -2.58 13.44 -0.27
N SER A 152 -1.32 13.87 -0.38
CA SER A 152 -0.95 14.90 -1.35
C SER A 152 -1.31 14.44 -2.77
N ARG A 153 -1.86 15.34 -3.58
CA ARG A 153 -2.20 15.07 -4.99
C ARG A 153 -0.96 14.76 -5.85
N SER A 154 0.22 15.21 -5.43
CA SER A 154 1.48 14.92 -6.11
C SER A 154 2.14 13.63 -5.64
N ALA A 155 1.62 12.98 -4.59
CA ALA A 155 2.22 11.77 -4.05
C ALA A 155 2.09 10.59 -5.03
N ARG A 156 3.11 9.75 -5.06
CA ARG A 156 3.06 8.47 -5.76
C ARG A 156 2.25 7.47 -4.90
N LEU A 157 1.12 7.01 -5.42
CA LEU A 157 0.31 5.95 -4.80
C LEU A 157 0.71 4.62 -5.43
N VAL A 158 1.45 3.80 -4.68
CA VAL A 158 2.13 2.62 -5.20
C VAL A 158 1.49 1.38 -4.60
N ALA A 159 0.76 0.62 -5.41
CA ALA A 159 0.27 -0.70 -4.98
C ALA A 159 1.43 -1.70 -4.97
N VAL A 160 1.73 -2.27 -3.80
CA VAL A 160 2.73 -3.34 -3.68
C VAL A 160 2.02 -4.68 -3.87
N VAL A 161 2.36 -5.36 -4.97
CA VAL A 161 1.69 -6.58 -5.44
C VAL A 161 2.71 -7.54 -6.05
N ARG A 162 2.34 -8.80 -6.26
CA ARG A 162 3.10 -9.74 -7.08
C ARG A 162 2.91 -9.45 -8.57
N ASP A 163 3.79 -10.00 -9.41
CA ASP A 163 3.72 -9.83 -10.85
C ASP A 163 2.37 -10.25 -11.45
N ASP A 164 1.81 -11.38 -10.99
CA ASP A 164 0.53 -11.92 -11.47
C ASP A 164 -0.69 -11.19 -10.87
N GLU A 165 -0.46 -10.32 -9.89
CA GLU A 165 -1.48 -9.50 -9.23
C GLU A 165 -1.58 -8.09 -9.86
N LEU A 166 -0.71 -7.78 -10.83
CA LEU A 166 -0.87 -6.68 -11.78
C LEU A 166 -1.69 -7.16 -12.99
N VAL A 167 -3.00 -6.88 -12.96
CA VAL A 167 -3.97 -7.44 -13.91
C VAL A 167 -4.40 -6.43 -14.99
N ASP A 168 -5.18 -6.89 -15.97
CA ASP A 168 -5.68 -6.02 -17.04
C ASP A 168 -6.75 -5.03 -16.56
N ARG A 169 -7.73 -5.52 -15.78
CA ARG A 169 -8.85 -4.72 -15.30
C ARG A 169 -9.42 -5.28 -14.00
N LEU A 170 -9.80 -4.39 -13.08
CA LEU A 170 -10.57 -4.69 -11.89
C LEU A 170 -11.91 -3.93 -11.90
N PRO A 171 -12.94 -4.46 -11.21
CA PRO A 171 -14.15 -3.69 -10.93
C PRO A 171 -13.83 -2.50 -10.02
N THR A 172 -14.39 -1.32 -10.34
CA THR A 172 -14.19 -0.06 -9.61
C THR A 172 -15.48 0.46 -9.02
N GLU A 173 -15.38 1.17 -7.90
CA GLU A 173 -16.47 1.93 -7.29
C GLU A 173 -16.14 3.44 -7.33
N PRO A 174 -17.15 4.34 -7.33
CA PRO A 174 -16.90 5.80 -7.44
C PRO A 174 -16.02 6.40 -6.34
N HIS A 175 -15.89 5.69 -5.22
CA HIS A 175 -15.08 6.12 -4.10
C HIS A 175 -13.67 5.51 -4.07
N ASP A 176 -13.34 4.63 -5.02
CA ASP A 176 -12.00 4.05 -5.14
C ASP A 176 -11.01 5.14 -5.57
N VAL A 177 -9.87 5.23 -4.89
CA VAL A 177 -8.77 6.13 -5.27
C VAL A 177 -7.80 5.36 -6.18
N SER A 178 -7.61 5.85 -7.40
CA SER A 178 -6.71 5.20 -8.37
C SER A 178 -5.24 5.30 -7.96
N MET A 179 -4.55 4.16 -8.01
CA MET A 179 -3.11 4.07 -7.88
C MET A 179 -2.42 4.74 -9.06
N THR A 180 -1.23 5.26 -8.81
CA THR A 180 -0.41 5.87 -9.85
C THR A 180 0.67 4.90 -10.35
N HIS A 181 1.09 3.97 -9.48
CA HIS A 181 2.12 2.99 -9.79
C HIS A 181 1.80 1.62 -9.16
N ALA A 182 2.46 0.60 -9.68
CA ALA A 182 2.62 -0.70 -9.03
C ALA A 182 4.10 -0.93 -8.71
N LEU A 183 4.36 -1.66 -7.63
CA LEU A 183 5.68 -2.20 -7.31
C LEU A 183 5.55 -3.72 -7.32
N THR A 184 6.35 -4.38 -8.15
CA THR A 184 6.35 -5.85 -8.33
C THR A 184 7.76 -6.42 -8.17
N PRO A 185 7.92 -7.69 -7.75
CA PRO A 185 9.23 -8.31 -7.58
C PRO A 185 10.06 -8.32 -8.87
N ARG A 186 9.49 -8.71 -10.02
CA ARG A 186 10.29 -8.87 -11.26
C ARG A 186 10.43 -7.58 -12.05
N ARG A 187 9.41 -6.72 -12.07
CA ARG A 187 9.42 -5.49 -12.91
C ARG A 187 9.83 -4.24 -12.14
N GLY A 188 9.90 -4.32 -10.80
CA GLY A 188 10.11 -3.15 -9.96
C GLY A 188 8.96 -2.17 -10.10
N PHE A 189 9.31 -0.90 -10.30
CA PHE A 189 8.36 0.21 -10.35
C PHE A 189 7.72 0.37 -11.72
N VAL A 190 6.40 0.26 -11.78
CA VAL A 190 5.61 0.33 -13.01
C VAL A 190 4.63 1.49 -12.91
N ALA A 191 4.73 2.47 -13.82
CA ALA A 191 3.71 3.51 -13.96
C ALA A 191 2.42 2.91 -14.53
N LEU A 192 1.28 3.33 -13.98
CA LEU A 192 -0.04 2.87 -14.41
C LEU A 192 -0.70 3.92 -15.30
N ASP A 193 -1.39 3.46 -16.34
CA ASP A 193 -2.12 4.28 -17.29
C ASP A 193 -3.41 4.75 -16.64
N ARG A 194 -3.30 5.79 -15.80
CA ARG A 194 -4.47 6.46 -15.26
C ARG A 194 -5.32 6.92 -16.44
N ALA A 195 -6.48 6.31 -16.63
CA ALA A 195 -7.50 6.90 -17.47
C ALA A 195 -7.69 8.32 -16.93
N ALA A 196 -7.36 9.32 -17.75
CA ALA A 196 -7.55 10.71 -17.37
C ALA A 196 -9.00 10.84 -16.92
N GLY A 197 -9.23 11.24 -15.67
CA GLY A 197 -10.57 11.61 -15.24
C GLY A 197 -11.13 12.65 -16.22
N PRO A 198 -12.46 12.71 -16.43
CA PRO A 198 -13.03 13.68 -17.36
C PRO A 198 -12.49 15.07 -17.03
N GLY A 199 -11.80 15.65 -18.02
CA GLY A 199 -11.00 16.85 -17.84
C GLY A 199 -11.81 17.97 -17.22
N MET A 200 -11.21 18.65 -16.24
CA MET A 200 -11.56 20.02 -15.96
C MET A 200 -11.29 20.82 -17.23
N THR A 201 -12.33 21.06 -18.01
CA THR A 201 -12.33 22.12 -19.02
C THR A 201 -12.12 23.42 -18.25
N HIS A 202 -10.91 23.95 -18.29
CA HIS A 202 -10.67 25.35 -17.94
C HIS A 202 -11.40 26.20 -18.99
N ALA A 203 -12.58 26.70 -18.63
CA ALA A 203 -13.15 27.84 -19.31
C ALA A 203 -12.24 29.04 -19.05
N THR A 204 -11.79 29.64 -20.15
CA THR A 204 -11.01 30.88 -20.21
C THR A 204 -11.85 32.06 -19.75
#